data_AF-A0A821SXH1-F1
#
_entry.id   AF-A0A821SXH1-F1
#
_cell.length_a   1.000
_cell.length_b   1.000
_cell.length_c   1.000
_cell.angle_alpha   90.00
_cell.angle_beta   90.00
_cell.angle_gamma   90.00
#
_symmetry.space_group_name_H-M   'P 1'
#
loop_
_entity.id
_entity.type
_entity.pdbx_description
1 polymer ?
#
loop_
_entity_poly.entity_id
_entity_poly.type
_entity_poly.pdbx_seq_one_letter_code
_entity_poly.pdbx_strand_id
1 'polypeptide(L)' 'MSTYKLYYFNGRGRGEVARLIFAAAGQKYEDIRYESSEWPSHKSEMPLGQMPVLEYNGTKLPQSLSIARFLAKQFQL' A
#
# COMPACT_ATOMS: atom_id res chain seq x y z
N MET A 1 5.92 3.72 -17.31
CA MET A 1 4.75 3.85 -16.42
C MET A 1 5.14 3.27 -15.08
N SER A 2 4.96 3.99 -13.99
CA SER A 2 5.29 3.46 -12.66
C SER A 2 4.30 2.38 -12.26
N THR A 3 4.80 1.30 -11.66
CA THR A 3 3.97 0.21 -11.13
C THR A 3 3.77 0.39 -9.64
N TYR A 4 2.50 0.32 -9.21
CA TYR A 4 2.09 0.48 -7.82
C TYR A 4 1.32 -0.76 -7.37
N LYS A 5 1.72 -1.33 -6.24
CA LYS A 5 0.97 -2.38 -5.54
C LYS A 5 0.78 -2.00 -4.09
N LEU A 6 -0.42 -2.10 -3.56
CA LEU A 6 -0.70 -1.84 -2.15
C LEU A 6 -1.07 -3.16 -1.47
N TYR A 7 -0.28 -3.57 -0.49
CA TYR A 7 -0.53 -4.75 0.33
C TYR A 7 -1.21 -4.34 1.63
N TYR A 8 -2.43 -4.82 1.87
CA TYR A 8 -3.12 -4.62 3.13
C TYR A 8 -4.14 -5.73 3.42
N PHE A 9 -4.75 -5.67 4.61
CA PHE A 9 -5.88 -6.55 4.91
C PHE A 9 -7.09 -6.24 4.01
N ASN A 10 -7.98 -7.22 3.85
CA ASN A 10 -9.28 -7.05 3.20
C ASN A 10 -10.25 -6.20 4.05
N GLY A 11 -9.90 -4.94 4.22
CA GLY A 11 -10.62 -3.94 4.97
C GLY A 11 -10.01 -2.56 4.73
N ARG A 12 -10.68 -1.52 5.22
CA ARG A 12 -10.22 -0.14 5.04
C ARG A 12 -8.96 0.16 5.87
N GLY A 13 -9.13 0.22 7.19
CA GLY A 13 -8.05 0.39 8.17
C GLY A 13 -7.02 1.46 7.79
N ARG A 14 -5.74 1.18 8.06
CA ARG A 14 -4.60 2.07 7.77
C ARG A 14 -4.22 2.10 6.28
N GLY A 15 -4.71 1.17 5.46
CA GLY A 15 -4.46 1.14 4.01
C GLY A 15 -5.35 2.11 3.23
N GLU A 16 -6.51 2.48 3.77
CA GLU A 16 -7.54 3.23 3.04
C GLU A 16 -7.07 4.62 2.58
N VAL A 17 -6.24 5.30 3.37
CA VAL A 17 -5.72 6.62 3.00
C VAL A 17 -4.94 6.55 1.69
N ALA A 18 -4.13 5.50 1.50
CA ALA A 18 -3.40 5.30 0.24
C ALA A 18 -4.37 5.03 -0.94
N ARG A 19 -5.41 4.23 -0.73
CA ARG A 19 -6.45 3.95 -1.74
C ARG A 19 -7.18 5.22 -2.20
N LEU A 20 -7.54 6.08 -1.24
CA LEU A 20 -8.20 7.35 -1.52
C LEU A 20 -7.27 8.31 -2.28
N ILE A 21 -5.98 8.34 -1.96
CA ILE A 21 -5.00 9.14 -2.72
C ILE A 21 -4.90 8.64 -4.16
N PHE A 22 -4.83 7.33 -4.39
CA PHE A 22 -4.85 6.78 -5.75
C PHE A 22 -6.13 7.14 -6.51
N ALA A 23 -7.29 7.04 -5.86
CA ALA A 23 -8.58 7.39 -6.46
C ALA A 23 -8.65 8.88 -6.81
N ALA A 24 -8.22 9.77 -5.91
CA ALA A 24 -8.19 11.21 -6.14
C ALA A 24 -7.24 11.59 -7.29
N ALA A 25 -6.11 10.88 -7.43
CA ALA A 25 -5.15 11.08 -8.51
C ALA A 25 -5.55 10.43 -9.84
N GLY A 26 -6.64 9.64 -9.89
CA GLY A 26 -6.98 8.83 -11.07
C GLY A 26 -5.91 7.77 -11.42
N GLN A 27 -5.03 7.42 -10.48
CA GLN A 27 -3.90 6.53 -10.71
C GLN A 27 -4.32 5.08 -10.49
N LYS A 28 -4.07 4.23 -11.49
CA LYS A 28 -4.26 2.78 -11.38
C LYS A 28 -3.17 2.16 -10.50
N TYR A 29 -3.55 1.18 -9.68
CA TYR A 29 -2.66 0.39 -8.84
C TYR A 29 -3.26 -1.00 -8.62
N GLU A 30 -2.44 -1.95 -8.19
CA GLU A 30 -2.89 -3.28 -7.76
C GLU A 30 -3.21 -3.24 -6.26
N ASP A 31 -4.47 -3.49 -5.88
CA ASP A 31 -4.91 -3.55 -4.48
C ASP A 31 -4.87 -5.00 -4.00
N ILE A 32 -3.76 -5.40 -3.38
CA ILE A 32 -3.53 -6.75 -2.87
C ILE A 32 -4.08 -6.84 -1.46
N ARG A 33 -5.13 -7.64 -1.32
CA ARG A 33 -5.88 -7.80 -0.07
C ARG A 33 -5.69 -9.20 0.48
N TYR A 34 -5.19 -9.28 1.70
CA TYR A 34 -5.07 -10.53 2.44
C TYR A 34 -6.17 -10.66 3.48
N GLU A 35 -6.71 -11.86 3.63
CA GLU A 35 -7.48 -12.25 4.79
C GLU A 35 -6.58 -12.38 6.02
N SER A 36 -7.14 -12.17 7.20
CA SER A 36 -6.39 -12.29 8.46
C SER A 36 -5.73 -13.66 8.63
N SER A 37 -6.32 -14.72 8.07
CA SER A 37 -5.79 -16.09 8.07
C SER A 37 -4.56 -16.28 7.19
N GLU A 38 -4.39 -15.48 6.14
CA GLU A 38 -3.27 -15.57 5.20
C GLU A 38 -2.05 -14.79 5.68
N TRP A 39 -2.27 -13.79 6.54
CA TRP A 39 -1.24 -12.89 7.03
C TRP A 39 0.01 -13.57 7.61
N PRO A 40 -0.09 -14.64 8.41
CA PRO A 40 1.10 -15.31 8.95
C PRO A 40 2.10 -15.73 7.85
N SER A 41 1.63 -16.14 6.67
CA SER A 41 2.46 -16.57 5.55
C SER A 41 3.18 -15.42 4.86
N HIS A 42 2.57 -14.23 4.82
CA HIS A 42 3.12 -13.05 4.15
C HIS A 42 3.91 -12.12 5.06
N LYS A 43 3.90 -12.36 6.37
CA LYS A 43 4.55 -11.48 7.35
C LYS A 43 6.05 -11.30 7.10
N SER A 44 6.76 -12.38 6.76
CA SER A 44 8.20 -12.34 6.47
C SER A 44 8.56 -11.58 5.20
N GLU A 45 7.62 -11.44 4.27
CA GLU A 45 7.82 -10.71 3.01
C GLU A 45 7.72 -9.18 3.19
N MET A 46 7.18 -8.72 4.32
CA MET A 46 7.00 -7.30 4.62
C MET A 46 8.23 -6.75 5.35
N PRO A 47 8.80 -5.60 4.95
CA PRO A 47 10.08 -5.12 5.48
C PRO A 47 10.14 -4.98 7.01
N LEU A 48 9.00 -4.65 7.64
CA LEU A 48 8.86 -4.48 9.08
C LEU A 48 7.90 -5.51 9.72
N GLY A 49 7.56 -6.58 8.99
CA GLY A 49 6.59 -7.58 9.47
C GLY A 49 5.22 -6.99 9.80
N GLN A 50 4.82 -5.93 9.09
CA GLN A 50 3.60 -5.16 9.29
C GLN A 50 3.03 -4.69 7.94
N MET A 51 1.72 -4.41 7.91
CA MET A 51 1.02 -3.78 6.79
C MET A 51 0.32 -2.49 7.27
N PRO A 52 0.08 -1.49 6.39
CA PRO A 52 0.24 -1.52 4.93
C PRO A 52 1.69 -1.38 4.44
N VAL A 53 1.93 -1.91 3.23
CA VAL A 53 3.16 -1.74 2.46
C VAL A 53 2.79 -1.35 1.02
N LEU A 54 3.42 -0.30 0.51
CA LEU A 54 3.36 0.07 -0.89
C LEU A 54 4.57 -0.51 -1.60
N GLU A 55 4.40 -1.18 -2.73
CA GLU A 55 5.48 -1.48 -3.66
C GLU A 55 5.44 -0.48 -4.82
N TYR A 56 6.53 0.25 -4.98
CA TYR A 56 6.73 1.23 -6.04
C TYR A 56 7.92 0.80 -6.89
N ASN A 57 7.65 0.42 -8.15
CA ASN A 57 8.68 -0.08 -9.08
C ASN A 57 9.58 -1.18 -8.46
N GLY A 58 8.96 -2.15 -7.78
CA GLY A 58 9.65 -3.26 -7.10
C GLY A 58 10.25 -2.93 -5.72
N THR A 59 10.21 -1.66 -5.29
CA THR A 59 10.71 -1.26 -3.96
C THR A 59 9.57 -1.19 -2.95
N LYS A 60 9.70 -1.92 -1.83
CA LYS A 60 8.70 -1.95 -0.74
C LYS A 60 8.91 -0.80 0.26
N LEU A 61 7.88 0.04 0.41
CA LEU A 61 7.78 1.15 1.35
C LEU A 61 6.74 0.82 2.44
N PRO A 62 7.17 0.56 3.70
CA PRO A 62 6.25 0.31 4.80
C PRO A 62 5.71 1.61 5.43
N GLN A 63 4.78 1.46 6.37
CA GLN A 63 4.16 2.50 7.20
C GLN A 63 3.15 3.41 6.48
N SER A 64 1.90 3.34 6.93
CA SER A 64 0.75 4.05 6.35
C SER A 64 0.96 5.55 6.11
N LEU A 65 1.49 6.31 7.09
CA LEU A 65 1.71 7.74 6.94
C LEU A 65 2.86 8.07 5.97
N SER A 66 3.89 7.23 5.92
CA SER A 66 5.00 7.38 4.96
C SER A 66 4.52 7.12 3.54
N ILE A 67 3.71 6.07 3.34
CA ILE A 67 3.05 5.77 2.07
C ILE A 67 2.16 6.93 1.63
N ALA A 68 1.28 7.42 2.51
CA ALA A 68 0.38 8.53 2.20
C ALA A 68 1.15 9.80 1.80
N ARG A 69 2.18 10.18 2.57
CA ARG A 69 3.01 11.35 2.26
C ARG A 69 3.75 11.19 0.94
N PHE A 70 4.29 10.00 0.68
CA PHE A 70 4.97 9.70 -0.58
C PHE A 70 4.02 9.84 -1.78
N LEU A 71 2.85 9.20 -1.72
CA LEU A 71 1.86 9.25 -2.81
C LEU A 71 1.30 10.65 -3.04
N ALA A 72 0.95 11.38 -1.97
CA ALA A 72 0.49 12.76 -2.08
C ALA A 72 1.53 13.65 -2.79
N LYS A 73 2.81 13.52 -2.41
CA LYS A 73 3.90 14.24 -3.09
C LYS A 73 4.08 13.81 -4.56
N GLN A 74 3.95 12.52 -4.87
CA GLN A 74 4.08 12.02 -6.24
C GLN A 74 2.97 12.54 -7.16
N PHE A 75 1.73 12.64 -6.65
CA PHE A 75 0.57 13.08 -7.43
C PHE A 75 0.23 14.57 -7.27
N GLN A 76 1.04 15.32 -6.52
CA GLN A 76 0.83 16.76 -6.26
C GLN A 76 -0.54 17.06 -5.62
N LEU A 77 -0.92 16.23 -4.64
CA LEU A 77 -2.12 16.37 -3.81
C LEU A 77 -1.81 16.96 -2.43
#